data_AF-A0A2N9IJU1-F1
#
_entry.id   AF-A0A2N9IJU1-F1
#
_cell.length_a   1.000
_cell.length_b   1.000
_cell.length_c   1.000
_cell.angle_alpha   90.00
_cell.angle_beta   90.00
_cell.angle_gamma   90.00
#
_symmetry.space_group_name_H-M   'P 1'
#
loop_
_entity.id
_entity.type
_entity.pdbx_description
1 polymer ?
#
loop_
_entity_poly.entity_id
_entity_poly.type
_entity_poly.pdbx_seq_one_letter_code
_entity_poly.pdbx_strand_id
1 'polypeptide(L)'
;MPKGGPSSSFLKWVFKKALALGPEGPLLEEFWENVRRYALYALTVSTGAIYTILLPIFELLKNPISAILVITMLGGGIYIVSQVVSAMVGISDFTYDYGY
;
A
#
# COMPACT_ATOMS: atom_id res chain seq x y z
N MET A 1 -54.07 8.87 14.09
CA MET A 1 -52.68 8.35 13.95
C MET A 1 -51.73 9.42 14.47
N PRO A 2 -51.08 9.27 15.64
CA PRO A 2 -50.08 10.25 16.05
C PRO A 2 -48.79 9.96 15.29
N LYS A 3 -48.33 10.94 14.49
CA LYS A 3 -46.99 10.95 13.90
C LYS A 3 -45.98 11.30 15.00
N GLY A 4 -45.53 10.29 15.74
CA GLY A 4 -44.51 10.46 16.76
C GLY A 4 -43.13 10.64 16.11
N GLY A 5 -42.69 11.89 15.98
CA GLY A 5 -41.30 12.19 15.63
C GLY A 5 -40.32 11.69 16.71
N PRO A 6 -39.04 11.49 16.35
CA PRO A 6 -38.04 11.01 17.30
C PRO A 6 -37.95 11.90 18.55
N SER A 7 -37.78 11.28 19.73
CA SER A 7 -37.75 12.02 20.99
C SER A 7 -36.57 13.00 21.07
N SER A 8 -36.76 14.09 21.80
CA SER A 8 -35.69 15.08 22.08
C SER A 8 -34.43 14.43 22.67
N SER A 9 -34.59 13.38 23.48
CA SER A 9 -33.47 12.60 24.04
C SER A 9 -32.72 11.81 22.97
N PHE A 10 -33.42 11.22 22.00
CA PHE A 10 -32.81 10.50 20.88
C PHE A 10 -32.03 11.47 19.96
N LEU A 11 -32.62 12.62 19.64
CA LEU A 11 -31.95 13.65 18.83
C LEU A 11 -30.67 14.18 19.50
N LYS A 12 -30.70 14.41 20.81
CA LYS A 12 -29.50 14.80 21.58
C LYS A 12 -28.42 13.72 21.56
N TRP A 13 -28.80 12.45 21.64
CA TRP A 13 -27.84 11.33 21.55
C TRP A 13 -27.20 11.24 20.16
N VAL A 14 -28.00 11.35 19.09
CA VAL A 14 -27.50 11.36 17.70
C VAL A 14 -26.58 12.54 17.46
N PHE A 15 -26.96 13.76 17.87
CA PHE A 15 -26.12 14.94 17.72
C PHE A 15 -24.81 14.84 18.49
N LYS A 16 -24.84 14.32 19.73
CA LYS A 16 -23.61 14.12 20.52
C LYS A 16 -22.66 13.12 19.87
N LYS A 17 -23.20 12.05 19.25
CA LYS A 17 -22.41 11.04 18.54
C LYS A 17 -21.90 11.54 17.18
N ALA A 18 -22.70 12.35 16.48
CA ALA A 18 -22.31 12.99 15.22
C ALA A 18 -21.24 14.07 15.43
N LEU A 19 -21.32 14.85 16.52
CA LEU A 19 -20.30 15.83 16.90
C LEU A 19 -18.98 15.16 17.30
N ALA A 20 -19.05 13.96 17.90
CA ALA A 20 -17.87 13.14 18.17
C ALA A 20 -17.21 12.58 16.89
N LEU A 21 -17.98 12.41 15.80
CA LEU A 21 -17.52 11.93 14.48
C LEU A 21 -17.23 13.07 13.49
N GLY A 22 -17.43 14.33 13.88
CA GLY A 22 -17.19 15.50 13.04
C GLY A 22 -15.70 15.88 12.95
N PRO A 23 -15.30 16.68 11.95
CA PRO A 23 -13.90 17.06 11.70
C PRO A 23 -13.24 17.92 12.80
N GLU A 24 -13.96 18.27 13.86
CA GLU A 24 -13.47 19.05 15.01
C GLU A 24 -13.74 18.31 16.34
N GLY A 25 -14.18 17.04 16.28
CA GLY A 25 -14.61 16.27 17.44
C GLY A 25 -13.43 15.68 18.25
N PRO A 26 -13.60 15.40 19.55
CA PRO A 26 -12.55 14.87 20.43
C PRO A 26 -11.92 13.54 19.98
N LEU A 27 -12.55 12.81 19.04
CA LEU A 27 -12.02 11.58 18.46
C LEU A 27 -10.93 11.81 17.39
N LEU A 28 -10.77 13.03 16.86
CA LEU A 28 -9.72 13.33 15.88
C LEU A 28 -8.34 13.41 16.51
N GLU A 29 -8.26 14.02 17.70
CA GLU A 29 -7.03 14.06 18.49
C GLU A 29 -6.63 12.65 18.95
N GLU A 30 -7.59 11.86 19.44
CA GLU A 30 -7.40 10.44 19.78
C GLU A 30 -7.03 9.58 18.57
N PHE A 31 -7.61 9.84 17.39
CA PHE A 31 -7.24 9.19 16.13
C PHE A 31 -5.79 9.49 15.76
N TRP A 32 -5.40 10.76 15.75
CA TRP A 32 -4.04 11.16 15.39
C TRP A 32 -3.01 10.65 16.40
N GLU A 33 -3.34 10.62 17.69
CA GLU A 33 -2.49 10.03 18.72
C GLU A 33 -2.29 8.52 18.50
N ASN A 34 -3.37 7.82 18.12
CA ASN A 34 -3.33 6.40 17.77
C ASN A 34 -2.52 6.13 16.48
N VAL A 35 -2.76 6.90 15.42
CA VAL A 35 -2.03 6.83 14.16
C VAL A 35 -0.54 7.11 14.37
N ARG A 36 -0.17 8.14 15.15
CA ARG A 36 1.23 8.46 15.45
C ARG A 36 1.93 7.29 16.13
N ARG A 37 1.26 6.67 17.11
CA ARG A 37 1.78 5.51 17.83
C ARG A 37 2.03 4.34 16.86
N TYR A 38 1.07 4.00 16.02
CA TYR A 38 1.22 2.89 15.07
C TYR A 38 2.13 3.21 13.89
N ALA A 39 2.25 4.47 13.45
CA ALA A 39 3.13 4.86 12.37
C ALA A 39 4.60 4.61 12.72
N LEU A 40 5.01 4.92 13.95
CA LEU A 40 6.37 4.66 14.41
C LEU A 40 6.65 3.15 14.55
N TYR A 41 5.67 2.37 15.02
CA TYR A 41 5.78 0.91 15.05
C TYR A 41 5.87 0.32 13.64
N ALA A 42 5.01 0.76 12.72
CA ALA A 42 5.03 0.33 11.33
C ALA A 42 6.39 0.63 10.71
N LEU A 43 6.92 1.85 10.89
CA LEU A 43 8.22 2.26 10.36
C LEU A 43 9.37 1.40 10.91
N THR A 44 9.43 1.20 12.21
CA THR A 44 10.53 0.44 12.84
C THR A 44 10.48 -1.03 12.48
N VAL A 45 9.30 -1.65 12.54
CA VAL A 45 9.10 -3.06 12.17
C VAL A 45 9.35 -3.26 10.67
N SER A 46 8.81 -2.39 9.82
CA SER A 46 9.03 -2.49 8.37
C SER A 46 10.49 -2.26 8.01
N THR A 47 11.18 -1.34 8.68
CA THR A 47 12.62 -1.12 8.46
C THR A 47 13.43 -2.36 8.82
N GLY A 48 13.14 -2.98 9.96
CA GLY A 48 13.78 -4.24 10.35
C GLY A 48 13.51 -5.36 9.35
N ALA A 49 12.26 -5.50 8.90
CA ALA A 49 11.88 -6.51 7.90
C ALA A 49 12.54 -6.27 6.54
N ILE A 50 12.55 -5.01 6.06
CA ILE A 50 13.23 -4.63 4.81
C ILE A 50 14.73 -4.92 4.94
N TYR A 51 15.34 -4.55 6.08
CA TYR A 51 16.75 -4.79 6.31
C TYR A 51 17.10 -6.30 6.28
N THR A 52 16.33 -7.15 6.94
CA THR A 52 16.60 -8.60 6.96
C THR A 52 16.39 -9.25 5.60
N ILE A 53 15.42 -8.79 4.81
CA ILE A 53 15.20 -9.26 3.44
C ILE A 53 16.35 -8.84 2.51
N LEU A 54 16.83 -7.60 2.64
CA LEU A 54 17.86 -7.05 1.76
C LEU A 54 19.29 -7.48 2.14
N LEU A 55 19.55 -7.77 3.41
CA LEU A 55 20.88 -8.17 3.90
C LEU A 55 21.53 -9.29 3.07
N PRO A 56 20.88 -10.46 2.82
CA PRO A 56 21.51 -11.52 2.03
C PRO A 56 21.80 -11.08 0.60
N ILE A 57 20.95 -10.24 0.00
CA ILE A 57 21.18 -9.68 -1.34
C ILE A 57 22.44 -8.82 -1.33
N PHE A 58 22.60 -7.94 -0.35
CA PHE A 58 23.80 -7.12 -0.22
C PHE A 58 25.07 -7.94 0.03
N GLU A 59 24.97 -9.06 0.75
CA GLU A 59 26.11 -9.97 0.94
C GLU A 59 26.51 -10.64 -0.37
N LEU A 60 25.54 -11.09 -1.18
CA LEU A 60 25.81 -11.65 -2.51
C LEU A 60 26.46 -10.65 -3.45
N LEU A 61 26.18 -9.36 -3.32
CA LEU A 61 26.81 -8.32 -4.13
C LEU A 61 28.29 -8.08 -3.78
N LYS A 62 28.80 -8.57 -2.65
CA LYS A 62 30.22 -8.40 -2.27
C LYS A 62 31.16 -9.29 -3.08
N ASN A 63 30.68 -10.42 -3.59
CA ASN A 63 31.45 -11.29 -4.49
C ASN A 63 31.08 -10.97 -5.95
N PRO A 64 32.06 -10.72 -6.83
CA PRO A 64 31.80 -10.23 -8.19
C PRO A 64 31.01 -11.21 -9.04
N ILE A 65 31.20 -12.52 -8.86
CA ILE A 65 30.49 -13.55 -9.65
C ILE A 65 29.01 -13.56 -9.25
N SER A 66 28.73 -13.66 -7.94
CA SER A 66 27.36 -13.62 -7.43
C SER A 66 26.69 -12.28 -7.69
N ALA A 67 27.42 -11.17 -7.68
CA ALA A 67 26.90 -9.85 -8.00
C ALA A 67 26.36 -9.80 -9.44
N ILE A 68 27.13 -10.27 -10.41
CA ILE A 68 26.70 -10.35 -11.82
C ILE A 68 25.45 -11.23 -11.95
N LEU A 69 25.41 -12.37 -11.27
CA LEU A 69 24.26 -13.26 -11.30
C LEU A 69 23.00 -12.60 -10.73
N VAL A 70 23.09 -11.95 -9.57
CA VAL A 70 21.97 -11.25 -8.92
C VAL A 70 21.46 -10.12 -9.81
N ILE A 71 22.36 -9.28 -10.35
CA ILE A 71 21.99 -8.16 -11.22
C ILE A 71 21.33 -8.67 -12.51
N THR A 72 21.90 -9.72 -13.12
CA THR A 72 21.34 -10.32 -14.35
C THR A 72 19.97 -10.94 -14.10
N MET A 73 19.78 -11.61 -12.96
CA MET A 73 18.52 -12.24 -12.60
C MET A 73 17.43 -11.19 -12.31
N LEU A 74 17.75 -10.14 -11.55
CA LEU A 74 16.81 -9.06 -11.26
C LEU A 74 16.49 -8.24 -12.51
N GLY A 75 17.51 -7.81 -13.26
CA GLY A 75 17.34 -7.05 -14.49
C GLY A 75 16.63 -7.85 -15.57
N GLY A 76 17.03 -9.11 -15.77
CA GLY A 76 16.38 -10.02 -16.71
C GLY A 76 14.93 -10.33 -16.32
N GLY A 77 14.65 -10.53 -15.04
CA GLY A 77 13.29 -10.72 -14.54
C GLY A 77 12.40 -9.50 -14.81
N ILE A 78 12.88 -8.30 -14.49
CA ILE A 78 12.16 -7.03 -14.78
C ILE A 78 11.93 -6.89 -16.29
N TYR A 79 12.95 -7.18 -17.10
CA TYR A 79 12.85 -7.10 -18.55
C TYR A 79 11.77 -8.05 -19.08
N ILE A 80 11.78 -9.32 -18.66
CA ILE A 80 10.78 -10.31 -19.08
C ILE A 80 9.37 -9.89 -18.67
N VAL A 81 9.17 -9.46 -17.41
CA VAL A 81 7.87 -8.95 -16.95
C VAL A 81 7.41 -7.77 -17.81
N SER A 82 8.33 -6.86 -18.14
CA SER A 82 8.03 -5.72 -19.01
C SER A 82 7.61 -6.17 -20.42
N GLN A 83 8.26 -7.20 -20.98
CA GLN A 83 7.85 -7.76 -22.28
C GLN A 83 6.44 -8.36 -22.22
N VAL A 84 6.14 -9.13 -21.17
CA VAL A 84 4.81 -9.73 -20.97
C VAL A 84 3.73 -8.65 -20.86
N VAL A 85 3.96 -7.63 -20.03
CA VAL A 85 3.01 -6.52 -19.87
C VAL A 85 2.87 -5.73 -21.18
N SER A 86 3.96 -5.49 -21.91
CA SER A 86 3.92 -4.77 -23.19
C SER A 86 3.11 -5.53 -24.25
N ALA A 87 3.23 -6.85 -24.28
CA ALA A 87 2.43 -7.70 -25.15
C ALA A 87 0.94 -7.71 -24.73
N MET A 88 0.64 -7.75 -23.42
CA MET A 88 -0.74 -7.71 -22.90
C MET A 88 -1.45 -6.39 -23.19
N VAL A 89 -0.74 -5.27 -23.06
CA VAL A 89 -1.29 -3.92 -23.33
C VAL A 89 -1.26 -3.59 -24.83
N GLY A 90 -0.67 -4.44 -25.66
CA GLY A 90 -0.65 -4.25 -27.12
C GLY A 90 0.24 -3.11 -27.60
N ILE A 91 1.22 -2.72 -26.79
CA ILE A 91 2.24 -1.70 -27.14
C ILE A 91 3.44 -2.36 -27.85
N SER A 92 3.47 -3.70 -27.93
CA SER A 92 4.47 -4.42 -28.71
C SER A 92 4.25 -4.22 -30.22
N ASP A 93 5.32 -3.93 -30.96
CA ASP A 93 5.34 -3.86 -32.45
C ASP A 93 5.10 -5.22 -33.16
N PHE A 94 4.51 -6.18 -32.46
CA PHE A 94 4.22 -7.51 -32.97
C PHE A 94 2.99 -7.45 -33.87
N THR A 95 3.20 -7.03 -35.12
CA THR A 95 2.20 -7.15 -36.19
C THR A 95 2.11 -8.62 -36.57
N TYR A 96 0.97 -9.26 -36.27
CA TYR A 96 0.62 -10.53 -36.91
C TYR A 96 0.29 -10.25 -38.37
N ASP A 97 1.27 -10.47 -39.26
CA ASP A 97 1.02 -10.51 -40.69
C ASP A 97 0.19 -11.77 -40.98
N TYR A 98 -1.13 -11.61 -41.02
CA TYR A 98 -2.00 -12.62 -41.57
C TYR A 98 -1.77 -12.61 -43.08
N GLY A 99 -0.76 -13.36 -43.53
CA GLY A 99 -0.49 -13.58 -44.95
C GLY A 99 -1.72 -14.20 -45.61
N TYR A 100 -2.55 -13.34 -46.20
CA TYR A 100 -3.63 -13.67 -47.12
C TYR A 100 -3.18 -13.41 -48.55
#